data_AF-A0A7C4FE28-F1
#
_entry.id   AF-A0A7C4FE28-F1
#
_cell.length_a   1.000
_cell.length_b   1.000
_cell.length_c   1.000
_cell.angle_alpha   90.00
_cell.angle_beta   90.00
_cell.angle_gamma   90.00
#
_symmetry.space_group_name_H-M   'P 1'
#
loop_
_entity.id
_entity.type
_entity.pdbx_description
1 polymer ?
#
loop_
_entity_poly.entity_id
_entity_poly.type
_entity_poly.pdbx_seq_one_letter_code
_entity_poly.pdbx_strand_id
1 'polypeptide(L)'
;MTRGVTLLQASLLLTLFLAVSLGVLFSLYHSRLAETRLAAEARQLADMLASRASLASLGNIVPVDLPTSLGGQQYSVECRENEFVVRLGRGEFSAAAGTRVVPCLLEAGTRVYLCPTESGILISDRPLVGYFEEPLSISENRPRFYDLSKIHPEVAACALWCRFWLGKEATRYSENVLEVEGSFLEPVAEIEGESVPAWVVKGMRQAPTPSALKDLPSVMEAENSGWLLSPRQALREVKEREWRDVENSIVTVPENASILPCVVHTSVGRFVAWRVSWENYTIYTRALLWWWKENLTGFVYSSDKLRLG
;
A
#
# COMPACT_ATOMS: atom_id res chain seq x y z
N MET A 1 15.57 -2.79 88.44
CA MET A 1 15.36 -3.78 87.36
C MET A 1 14.19 -3.45 86.41
N THR A 2 13.28 -2.53 86.75
CA THR A 2 12.11 -2.18 85.92
C THR A 2 12.40 -1.35 84.65
N ARG A 3 13.45 -0.51 84.63
CA ARG A 3 13.83 0.30 83.45
C ARG A 3 14.37 -0.49 82.25
N GLY A 4 14.94 -1.69 82.48
CA GLY A 4 15.46 -2.54 81.40
C GLY A 4 14.36 -3.21 80.59
N VAL A 5 13.25 -3.56 81.23
CA VAL A 5 12.10 -4.21 80.59
C VAL A 5 11.33 -3.23 79.70
N THR A 6 11.21 -1.97 80.11
CA THR A 6 10.53 -0.92 79.32
C THR A 6 11.31 -0.53 78.07
N LEU A 7 12.66 -0.53 78.12
CA LEU A 7 13.51 -0.26 76.95
C LEU A 7 13.45 -1.40 75.93
N LEU A 8 13.43 -2.65 76.40
CA LEU A 8 13.34 -3.83 75.54
C LEU A 8 11.96 -3.95 74.86
N GLN A 9 10.89 -3.65 75.60
CA GLN A 9 9.53 -3.56 75.04
C GLN A 9 9.40 -2.42 74.02
N ALA A 10 10.00 -1.25 74.30
CA ALA A 10 10.00 -0.13 73.37
C ALA A 10 10.78 -0.44 72.08
N SER A 11 11.92 -1.15 72.16
CA SER A 11 12.68 -1.52 70.97
C SER A 11 11.97 -2.58 70.12
N LEU A 12 11.26 -3.51 70.75
CA LEU A 12 10.42 -4.51 70.07
C LEU A 12 9.24 -3.87 69.33
N LEU A 13 8.57 -2.90 69.97
CA LEU A 13 7.48 -2.15 69.33
C LEU A 13 7.98 -1.31 68.16
N LEU A 14 9.14 -0.66 68.30
CA LEU A 14 9.74 0.13 67.23
C LEU A 14 10.13 -0.75 66.04
N THR A 15 10.76 -1.90 66.28
CA THR A 15 11.14 -2.84 65.20
C THR A 15 9.93 -3.44 64.51
N LEU A 16 8.87 -3.78 65.26
CA LEU A 16 7.61 -4.22 64.68
C LEU A 16 6.97 -3.14 63.80
N PHE A 17 6.90 -1.90 64.28
CA PHE A 17 6.36 -0.76 63.53
C PHE A 17 7.17 -0.49 62.25
N LEU A 18 8.50 -0.58 62.35
CA LEU A 18 9.39 -0.37 61.21
C LEU A 18 9.25 -1.50 60.17
N ALA A 19 9.10 -2.75 60.60
CA ALA A 19 8.85 -3.88 59.70
C ALA A 19 7.49 -3.76 58.97
N VAL A 20 6.43 -3.36 59.68
CA VAL A 20 5.10 -3.15 59.08
C VAL A 20 5.13 -1.99 58.08
N SER A 21 5.74 -0.87 58.44
CA SER A 21 5.85 0.29 57.54
C SER A 21 6.69 0.00 56.30
N LEU A 22 7.80 -0.76 56.43
CA LEU A 22 8.57 -1.24 55.28
C LEU A 22 7.74 -2.16 54.38
N GLY A 23 6.96 -3.07 54.97
CA GLY A 23 6.07 -3.97 54.24
C GLY A 23 4.99 -3.22 53.45
N VAL A 24 4.39 -2.18 54.05
CA VAL A 24 3.42 -1.31 53.37
C VAL A 24 4.08 -0.52 52.24
N LEU A 25 5.26 0.07 52.47
CA LEU A 25 6.01 0.78 51.43
C LEU A 25 6.39 -0.13 50.27
N PHE A 26 6.85 -1.34 50.56
CA PHE A 26 7.21 -2.33 49.55
C PHE A 26 6.00 -2.78 48.73
N SER A 27 4.86 -3.01 49.40
CA SER A 27 3.59 -3.31 48.74
C SER A 27 3.15 -2.18 47.82
N LEU A 28 3.17 -0.92 48.31
CA LEU A 28 2.81 0.27 47.52
C LEU A 28 3.73 0.46 46.31
N TYR A 29 5.04 0.27 46.50
CA TYR A 29 6.04 0.37 45.45
C TYR A 29 5.84 -0.70 44.37
N HIS A 30 5.58 -1.95 44.77
CA HIS A 30 5.30 -3.02 43.82
C HIS A 30 3.99 -2.81 43.05
N SER A 31 2.93 -2.33 43.69
CA SER A 31 1.70 -1.99 42.99
C SER A 31 1.92 -0.90 41.93
N ARG A 32 2.71 0.14 42.21
CA ARG A 32 3.03 1.18 41.21
C ARG A 32 3.89 0.67 40.06
N LEU A 33 4.85 -0.21 40.35
CA LEU A 33 5.65 -0.87 39.30
C LEU A 33 4.79 -1.76 38.39
N ALA A 34 3.81 -2.47 38.96
CA ALA A 34 2.87 -3.27 38.18
C ALA A 34 2.00 -2.38 37.27
N GLU A 35 1.45 -1.28 37.80
CA GLU A 35 0.63 -0.32 37.03
C GLU A 35 1.39 0.31 35.86
N THR A 36 2.65 0.71 36.08
CA THR A 36 3.47 1.32 35.02
C THR A 36 3.82 0.34 33.90
N ARG A 37 4.09 -0.93 34.24
CA ARG A 37 4.30 -1.99 33.23
C ARG A 37 3.03 -2.27 32.43
N LEU A 38 1.90 -2.39 33.11
CA LEU A 38 0.59 -2.59 32.48
C LEU A 38 0.25 -1.44 31.51
N ALA A 39 0.51 -0.20 31.90
CA ALA A 39 0.31 0.97 31.04
C ALA A 39 1.23 0.94 29.81
N ALA A 40 2.48 0.50 29.97
CA ALA A 40 3.42 0.37 28.86
C ALA A 40 2.97 -0.71 27.87
N GLU A 41 2.50 -1.87 28.36
CA GLU A 41 1.96 -2.94 27.51
C GLU A 41 0.72 -2.50 26.73
N ALA A 42 -0.22 -1.80 27.38
CA ALA A 42 -1.41 -1.28 26.72
C ALA A 42 -1.08 -0.25 25.62
N ARG A 43 -0.11 0.63 25.89
CA ARG A 43 0.36 1.61 24.90
C ARG A 43 1.09 0.94 23.75
N GLN A 44 1.94 -0.03 24.03
CA GLN A 44 2.64 -0.81 23.00
C GLN A 44 1.66 -1.57 22.10
N LEU A 45 0.54 -2.07 22.66
CA LEU A 45 -0.52 -2.69 21.86
C LEU A 45 -1.18 -1.68 20.91
N ALA A 46 -1.52 -0.48 21.41
CA ALA A 46 -2.09 0.59 20.59
C ALA A 46 -1.11 1.01 19.47
N ASP A 47 0.16 1.22 19.80
CA ASP A 47 1.21 1.60 18.83
C ASP A 47 1.44 0.50 17.79
N MET A 48 1.41 -0.77 18.20
CA MET A 48 1.51 -1.91 17.30
C MET A 48 0.33 -1.95 16.33
N LEU A 49 -0.91 -1.76 16.81
CA LEU A 49 -2.10 -1.70 15.96
C LEU A 49 -2.04 -0.53 14.97
N ALA A 50 -1.63 0.65 15.43
CA ALA A 50 -1.42 1.81 14.57
C ALA A 50 -0.35 1.57 13.49
N SER A 51 0.79 0.99 13.86
CA SER A 51 1.86 0.63 12.92
C SER A 51 1.39 -0.41 11.90
N ARG A 52 0.66 -1.44 12.35
CA ARG A 52 0.11 -2.49 11.48
C ARG A 52 -0.97 -1.95 10.55
N ALA A 53 -1.79 -1.02 11.02
CA ALA A 53 -2.76 -0.32 10.20
C ALA A 53 -2.06 0.53 9.12
N SER A 54 -1.03 1.30 9.50
CA SER A 54 -0.22 2.03 8.52
C SER A 54 0.37 1.09 7.45
N LEU A 55 0.90 -0.07 7.84
CA LEU A 55 1.36 -1.09 6.88
C LEU A 55 0.23 -1.66 6.01
N ALA A 56 -0.96 -1.86 6.57
CA ALA A 56 -2.11 -2.34 5.81
C ALA A 56 -2.60 -1.30 4.81
N SER A 57 -2.49 0.00 5.11
CA SER A 57 -2.82 1.07 4.16
C SER A 57 -1.97 1.07 2.89
N LEU A 58 -0.82 0.37 2.90
CA LEU A 58 0.02 0.13 1.73
C LEU A 58 -0.53 -1.00 0.82
N GLY A 59 -1.77 -1.45 1.02
CA GLY A 59 -2.41 -2.46 0.19
C GLY A 59 -2.18 -3.91 0.65
N ASN A 60 -1.62 -4.11 1.84
CA ASN A 60 -1.38 -5.46 2.40
C ASN A 60 -2.50 -5.85 3.37
N ILE A 61 -2.93 -7.12 3.32
CA ILE A 61 -3.73 -7.69 4.41
C ILE A 61 -2.78 -8.05 5.54
N VAL A 62 -2.90 -7.36 6.67
CA VAL A 62 -1.99 -7.55 7.80
C VAL A 62 -2.71 -8.33 8.90
N PRO A 63 -2.33 -9.60 9.17
CA PRO A 63 -2.85 -10.33 10.31
C PRO A 63 -2.24 -9.79 11.61
N VAL A 64 -3.08 -9.67 12.63
CA VAL A 64 -2.68 -9.27 13.98
C VAL A 64 -3.31 -10.24 14.99
N ASP A 65 -2.46 -10.86 15.79
CA ASP A 65 -2.89 -11.70 16.90
C ASP A 65 -3.01 -10.84 18.16
N LEU A 66 -4.23 -10.68 18.67
CA LEU A 66 -4.46 -9.93 19.90
C LEU A 66 -4.14 -10.81 21.12
N PRO A 67 -3.40 -10.29 22.12
CA PRO A 67 -3.13 -11.05 23.34
C PRO A 67 -4.43 -11.41 24.08
N THR A 68 -4.44 -12.50 24.84
CA THR A 68 -5.62 -12.89 25.64
C THR A 68 -5.81 -12.01 26.88
N SER A 69 -4.72 -11.43 27.39
CA SER A 69 -4.69 -10.49 28.52
C SER A 69 -3.44 -9.63 28.47
N LEU A 70 -3.48 -8.46 29.11
CA LEU A 70 -2.31 -7.59 29.32
C LEU A 70 -1.99 -7.59 30.82
N GLY A 71 -0.76 -7.99 31.17
CA GLY A 71 -0.34 -8.33 32.54
C GLY A 71 -1.39 -9.07 33.39
N GLY A 72 -2.12 -10.01 32.80
CA GLY A 72 -3.13 -10.83 33.46
C GLY A 72 -4.51 -10.18 33.64
N GLN A 73 -4.73 -8.96 33.13
CA GLN A 73 -6.04 -8.29 33.15
C GLN A 73 -6.74 -8.34 31.79
N GLN A 74 -8.08 -8.32 31.84
CA GLN A 74 -8.91 -8.15 30.66
C GLN A 74 -8.80 -6.72 30.13
N TYR A 75 -8.87 -6.60 28.80
CA TYR A 75 -8.81 -5.33 28.10
C TYR A 75 -9.80 -5.34 26.93
N SER A 76 -10.13 -4.16 26.43
CA SER A 76 -10.93 -4.01 25.21
C SER A 76 -10.23 -3.06 24.25
N VAL A 77 -10.31 -3.33 22.95
CA VAL A 77 -9.83 -2.41 21.93
C VAL A 77 -11.02 -1.83 21.18
N GLU A 78 -11.07 -0.51 21.12
CA GLU A 78 -12.01 0.24 20.31
C GLU A 78 -11.25 0.92 19.18
N CYS A 79 -11.67 0.68 17.95
CA CYS A 79 -11.19 1.39 16.78
C CYS A 79 -12.11 2.57 16.55
N ARG A 80 -11.54 3.77 16.53
CA ARG A 80 -12.22 5.02 16.15
C ARG A 80 -11.65 5.49 14.81
N GLU A 81 -12.32 6.42 14.15
CA GLU A 81 -12.06 6.78 12.74
C GLU A 81 -10.59 6.93 12.35
N ASN A 82 -9.69 7.36 13.25
CA ASN A 82 -8.25 7.45 12.99
C ASN A 82 -7.36 6.97 14.16
N GLU A 83 -7.91 6.29 15.16
CA GLU A 83 -7.14 5.87 16.34
C GLU A 83 -7.54 4.49 16.87
N PHE A 84 -6.57 3.78 17.43
CA PHE A 84 -6.80 2.56 18.21
C PHE A 84 -6.75 2.91 19.68
N VAL A 85 -7.79 2.53 20.42
CA VAL A 85 -7.97 2.83 21.82
C VAL A 85 -8.01 1.55 22.61
N VAL A 86 -6.99 1.32 23.44
CA VAL A 86 -6.90 0.18 24.36
C VAL A 86 -7.35 0.64 25.74
N ARG A 87 -8.41 0.02 26.26
CA ARG A 87 -8.89 0.25 27.63
C ARG A 87 -8.50 -0.90 28.54
N LEU A 88 -7.89 -0.56 29.68
CA LEU A 88 -7.47 -1.50 30.71
C LEU A 88 -7.88 -0.96 32.08
N GLY A 89 -8.86 -1.61 32.72
CA GLY A 89 -9.43 -1.15 34.00
C GLY A 89 -10.02 0.25 33.90
N ARG A 90 -9.35 1.24 34.52
CA ARG A 90 -9.72 2.67 34.46
C ARG A 90 -8.86 3.51 33.49
N GLY A 91 -7.85 2.91 32.85
CA GLY A 91 -6.95 3.59 31.93
C GLY A 91 -7.39 3.46 30.48
N GLU A 92 -7.25 4.55 29.71
CA GLU A 92 -7.44 4.58 28.26
C GLU A 92 -6.12 4.99 27.60
N PHE A 93 -5.67 4.20 26.64
CA PHE A 93 -4.41 4.41 25.93
C PHE A 93 -4.69 4.39 24.42
N SER A 94 -4.40 5.47 23.72
CA SER A 94 -4.66 5.56 22.29
C SER A 94 -3.39 5.80 21.47
N ALA A 95 -3.45 5.33 20.22
CA ALA A 95 -2.44 5.59 19.19
C ALA A 95 -3.13 5.89 17.86
N ALA A 96 -2.65 6.92 17.16
CA ALA A 96 -3.19 7.33 15.88
C ALA A 96 -2.73 6.37 14.77
N ALA A 97 -3.67 5.90 13.95
CA ALA A 97 -3.41 4.95 12.86
C ALA A 97 -2.75 5.62 11.64
N GLY A 98 -2.80 6.96 11.53
CA GLY A 98 -2.31 7.71 10.37
C GLY A 98 -3.14 7.53 9.09
N THR A 99 -4.22 6.76 9.18
CA THR A 99 -5.15 6.43 8.09
C THR A 99 -6.54 6.18 8.68
N ARG A 100 -7.57 6.28 7.83
CA ARG A 100 -8.95 6.06 8.27
C ARG A 100 -9.15 4.59 8.61
N VAL A 101 -9.65 4.31 9.81
CA VAL A 101 -10.02 2.97 10.26
C VAL A 101 -11.53 2.92 10.47
N VAL A 102 -12.19 1.89 9.94
CA VAL A 102 -13.62 1.68 10.14
C VAL A 102 -13.87 1.40 11.63
N PRO A 103 -14.76 2.16 12.29
CA PRO A 103 -15.02 1.96 13.71
C PRO A 103 -15.52 0.56 14.01
N CYS A 104 -14.88 -0.12 14.96
CA CYS A 104 -15.26 -1.46 15.41
C CYS A 104 -14.68 -1.75 16.79
N LEU A 105 -15.17 -2.81 17.42
CA LEU A 105 -14.70 -3.26 18.73
C LEU A 105 -14.01 -4.61 18.54
N LEU A 106 -12.78 -4.74 19.06
CA LEU A 106 -11.98 -5.97 18.92
C LEU A 106 -11.95 -6.73 20.24
N GLU A 107 -12.14 -8.04 20.15
CA GLU A 107 -12.11 -8.94 21.28
C GLU A 107 -10.69 -9.42 21.58
N ALA A 108 -10.33 -9.49 22.87
CA ALA A 108 -9.05 -10.02 23.31
C ALA A 108 -8.88 -11.49 22.89
N GLY A 109 -7.66 -11.90 22.58
CA GLY A 109 -7.34 -13.27 22.17
C GLY A 109 -7.77 -13.65 20.75
N THR A 110 -8.35 -12.72 19.99
CA THR A 110 -8.76 -12.98 18.61
C THR A 110 -7.67 -12.64 17.61
N ARG A 111 -7.63 -13.37 16.50
CA ARG A 111 -6.85 -12.97 15.34
C ARG A 111 -7.72 -12.10 14.46
N VAL A 112 -7.24 -10.91 14.15
CA VAL A 112 -7.92 -9.96 13.28
C VAL A 112 -7.06 -9.66 12.05
N TYR A 113 -7.72 -9.27 10.98
CA TYR A 113 -7.10 -8.91 9.71
C TYR A 113 -7.41 -7.45 9.43
N LEU A 114 -6.36 -6.65 9.31
CA LEU A 114 -6.45 -5.28 8.82
C LEU A 114 -6.47 -5.34 7.29
N CYS A 115 -7.62 -5.02 6.71
CA CYS A 115 -7.88 -5.11 5.28
C CYS A 115 -8.01 -3.69 4.71
N PRO A 116 -7.13 -3.26 3.79
CA PRO A 116 -7.28 -1.98 3.11
C PRO A 116 -8.50 -1.99 2.18
N THR A 117 -9.17 -0.84 2.10
CA THR A 117 -10.35 -0.55 1.27
C THR A 117 -10.18 0.83 0.63
N GLU A 118 -10.98 1.15 -0.38
CA GLU A 118 -10.97 2.48 -1.02
C GLU A 118 -11.22 3.64 -0.03
N SER A 119 -11.89 3.36 1.10
CA SER A 119 -12.26 4.35 2.11
C SER A 119 -11.40 4.34 3.38
N GLY A 120 -10.39 3.46 3.48
CA GLY A 120 -9.59 3.27 4.70
C GLY A 120 -9.34 1.80 5.02
N ILE A 121 -9.21 1.45 6.29
CA ILE A 121 -8.93 0.09 6.76
C ILE A 121 -10.16 -0.49 7.42
N LEU A 122 -10.62 -1.63 6.90
CA LEU A 122 -11.63 -2.47 7.52
C LEU A 122 -10.95 -3.55 8.35
N ILE A 123 -11.42 -3.77 9.56
CA ILE A 123 -10.93 -4.85 10.41
C ILE A 123 -11.92 -6.01 10.38
N SER A 124 -11.41 -7.21 10.14
CA SER A 124 -12.23 -8.42 9.97
C SER A 124 -11.67 -9.59 10.77
N ASP A 125 -12.55 -10.48 11.20
CA ASP A 125 -12.25 -11.75 11.89
C ASP A 125 -11.71 -12.84 10.94
N ARG A 126 -11.92 -12.64 9.64
CA ARG A 126 -11.41 -13.47 8.54
C ARG A 126 -10.68 -12.60 7.52
N PRO A 127 -9.70 -13.14 6.78
CA PRO A 127 -9.09 -12.40 5.70
C PRO A 127 -10.19 -12.08 4.68
N LEU A 128 -10.53 -10.79 4.53
CA LEU A 128 -11.42 -10.36 3.47
C LEU A 128 -10.61 -10.40 2.19
N VAL A 129 -10.84 -11.44 1.39
CA VAL A 129 -10.35 -11.52 0.02
C VAL A 129 -11.17 -10.50 -0.78
N GLY A 130 -10.72 -9.25 -0.77
CA GLY A 130 -11.40 -8.14 -1.40
C GLY A 130 -10.40 -7.06 -1.80
N TYR A 131 -10.14 -7.01 -3.10
CA TYR A 131 -9.60 -5.85 -3.84
C TYR A 131 -8.12 -5.48 -3.72
N PHE A 132 -7.23 -6.41 -3.36
CA PHE A 132 -5.83 -6.29 -3.81
C PHE A 132 -5.40 -7.58 -4.49
N GLU A 133 -5.00 -7.44 -5.76
CA GLU A 133 -4.34 -8.47 -6.55
C GLU A 133 -3.19 -9.05 -5.71
N GLU A 134 -3.06 -10.38 -5.72
CA GLU A 134 -1.94 -11.09 -5.12
C GLU A 134 -0.61 -10.40 -5.49
N PRO A 135 0.40 -10.38 -4.59
CA PRO A 135 1.73 -9.92 -4.96
C PRO A 135 2.13 -10.64 -6.26
N LEU A 136 2.45 -9.88 -7.30
CA LEU A 136 2.71 -10.38 -8.65
C LEU A 136 3.68 -11.56 -8.57
N SER A 137 3.17 -12.79 -8.70
CA SER A 137 4.02 -13.95 -8.94
C SER A 137 4.46 -13.85 -10.38
N ILE A 138 5.56 -13.13 -10.60
CA ILE A 138 6.10 -12.90 -11.93
C ILE A 138 6.56 -14.26 -12.47
N SER A 139 5.90 -14.70 -13.53
CA SER A 139 6.34 -15.89 -14.28
C SER A 139 7.81 -15.74 -14.71
N GLU A 140 8.62 -16.79 -14.57
CA GLU A 140 10.01 -16.76 -15.06
C GLU A 140 10.10 -16.49 -16.56
N ASN A 141 9.08 -16.90 -17.31
CA ASN A 141 8.98 -16.70 -18.75
C ASN A 141 8.24 -15.42 -19.06
N ARG A 142 8.88 -14.54 -19.85
CA ARG A 142 8.26 -13.32 -20.36
C ARG A 142 7.16 -13.65 -21.38
N PRO A 143 6.01 -12.96 -21.35
CA PRO A 143 4.92 -13.19 -22.30
C PRO A 143 5.29 -12.66 -23.68
N ARG A 144 4.68 -13.21 -24.74
CA ARG A 144 4.88 -12.73 -26.12
C ARG A 144 4.53 -11.25 -26.31
N PHE A 145 3.60 -10.73 -25.51
CA PHE A 145 3.24 -9.31 -25.50
C PHE A 145 4.40 -8.40 -25.09
N TYR A 146 5.32 -8.89 -24.24
CA TYR A 146 6.55 -8.16 -23.90
C TYR A 146 7.38 -7.88 -25.15
N ASP A 147 7.58 -8.90 -25.98
CA ASP A 147 8.35 -8.79 -27.22
C ASP A 147 7.65 -7.89 -28.25
N LEU A 148 6.32 -7.99 -28.37
CA LEU A 148 5.53 -7.07 -29.19
C LEU A 148 5.75 -5.62 -28.77
N SER A 149 5.70 -5.33 -27.47
CA SER A 149 5.82 -3.97 -26.95
C SER A 149 7.16 -3.29 -27.25
N LYS A 150 8.22 -4.08 -27.44
CA LYS A 150 9.56 -3.59 -27.78
C LYS A 150 9.68 -3.25 -29.26
N ILE A 151 9.01 -4.02 -30.12
CA ILE A 151 9.08 -3.86 -31.58
C ILE A 151 8.03 -2.84 -32.07
N HIS A 152 6.83 -2.87 -31.46
CA HIS A 152 5.66 -2.10 -31.85
C HIS A 152 4.99 -1.45 -30.62
N PRO A 153 5.65 -0.47 -29.96
CA PRO A 153 5.16 0.12 -28.72
C PRO A 153 3.81 0.85 -28.88
N GLU A 154 3.56 1.47 -30.03
CA GLU A 154 2.29 2.17 -30.31
C GLU A 154 1.12 1.18 -30.37
N VAL A 155 1.33 0.02 -31.00
CA VAL A 155 0.35 -1.08 -31.06
C VAL A 155 0.07 -1.62 -29.67
N ALA A 156 1.13 -1.81 -28.86
CA ALA A 156 0.97 -2.24 -27.48
C ALA A 156 0.17 -1.23 -26.66
N ALA A 157 0.44 0.07 -26.77
CA ALA A 157 -0.32 1.11 -26.08
C ALA A 157 -1.81 1.13 -26.50
N CYS A 158 -2.12 0.95 -27.79
CA CYS A 158 -3.50 0.77 -28.25
C CYS A 158 -4.16 -0.48 -27.63
N ALA A 159 -3.44 -1.59 -27.54
CA ALA A 159 -3.96 -2.83 -26.98
C ALA A 159 -4.25 -2.70 -25.48
N LEU A 160 -3.41 -1.96 -24.75
CA LEU A 160 -3.66 -1.58 -23.36
C LEU A 160 -4.94 -0.75 -23.23
N TRP A 161 -5.18 0.20 -24.13
CA TRP A 161 -6.43 0.98 -24.14
C TRP A 161 -7.65 0.06 -24.30
N CYS A 162 -7.65 -0.83 -25.29
CA CYS A 162 -8.74 -1.78 -25.51
C CYS A 162 -9.01 -2.62 -24.26
N ARG A 163 -7.95 -3.15 -23.63
CA ARG A 163 -8.07 -3.99 -22.44
C ARG A 163 -8.67 -3.23 -21.25
N PHE A 164 -8.15 -2.06 -20.93
CA PHE A 164 -8.46 -1.38 -19.65
C PHE A 164 -9.60 -0.36 -19.74
N TRP A 165 -9.87 0.22 -20.91
CA TRP A 165 -10.97 1.18 -21.11
C TRP A 165 -12.19 0.58 -21.79
N LEU A 166 -11.99 -0.35 -22.73
CA LEU A 166 -13.11 -1.02 -23.40
C LEU A 166 -13.47 -2.35 -22.74
N GLY A 167 -12.61 -2.89 -21.89
CA GLY A 167 -12.79 -4.21 -21.29
C GLY A 167 -12.67 -5.35 -22.30
N LYS A 168 -12.06 -5.11 -23.47
CA LYS A 168 -12.00 -6.04 -24.60
C LYS A 168 -10.57 -6.36 -25.00
N GLU A 169 -10.36 -7.57 -25.50
CA GLU A 169 -9.06 -8.00 -26.00
C GLU A 169 -8.97 -7.82 -27.52
N ALA A 170 -7.87 -7.21 -27.98
CA ALA A 170 -7.55 -7.14 -29.39
C ALA A 170 -6.87 -8.44 -29.83
N THR A 171 -7.26 -8.96 -31.00
CA THR A 171 -6.78 -10.27 -31.50
C THR A 171 -5.74 -10.14 -32.60
N ARG A 172 -5.88 -9.12 -33.45
CA ARG A 172 -4.99 -8.87 -34.59
C ARG A 172 -4.72 -7.38 -34.74
N TYR A 173 -3.67 -7.03 -35.47
CA TYR A 173 -3.31 -5.65 -35.75
C TYR A 173 -2.74 -5.44 -37.15
N SER A 174 -2.83 -4.21 -37.64
CA SER A 174 -2.14 -3.71 -38.83
C SER A 174 -1.73 -2.27 -38.58
N GLU A 175 -0.43 -2.00 -38.56
CA GLU A 175 0.09 -0.72 -38.03
C GLU A 175 -0.55 -0.44 -36.65
N ASN A 176 -1.20 0.70 -36.46
CA ASN A 176 -1.87 1.06 -35.20
C ASN A 176 -3.37 0.67 -35.16
N VAL A 177 -3.88 0.01 -36.19
CA VAL A 177 -5.28 -0.45 -36.25
C VAL A 177 -5.39 -1.83 -35.60
N LEU A 178 -6.31 -1.97 -34.66
CA LEU A 178 -6.56 -3.21 -33.92
C LEU A 178 -7.90 -3.82 -34.32
N GLU A 179 -7.93 -5.15 -34.45
CA GLU A 179 -9.18 -5.90 -34.52
C GLU A 179 -9.65 -6.26 -33.10
N VAL A 180 -10.87 -5.84 -32.77
CA VAL A 180 -11.54 -6.09 -31.49
C VAL A 180 -12.95 -6.59 -31.77
N GLU A 181 -13.23 -7.86 -31.45
CA GLU A 181 -14.55 -8.49 -31.67
C GLU A 181 -15.09 -8.32 -33.10
N GLY A 182 -14.22 -8.43 -34.11
CA GLY A 182 -14.57 -8.29 -35.53
C GLY A 182 -14.74 -6.85 -36.02
N SER A 183 -14.54 -5.85 -35.15
CA SER A 183 -14.47 -4.44 -35.53
C SER A 183 -13.02 -3.96 -35.59
N PHE A 184 -12.73 -2.99 -36.44
CA PHE A 184 -11.39 -2.39 -36.55
C PHE A 184 -11.37 -1.02 -35.88
N LEU A 185 -10.41 -0.81 -34.99
CA LEU A 185 -10.28 0.41 -34.20
C LEU A 185 -8.91 1.05 -34.42
N GLU A 186 -8.87 2.35 -34.60
CA GLU A 186 -7.64 3.15 -34.64
C GLU A 186 -7.58 4.12 -33.45
N PRO A 187 -6.37 4.47 -32.98
CA PRO A 187 -6.22 5.36 -31.83
C PRO A 187 -6.56 6.81 -32.17
N VAL A 188 -7.21 7.47 -31.22
CA VAL A 188 -7.19 8.93 -31.08
C VAL A 188 -6.05 9.24 -30.11
N ALA A 189 -4.95 9.76 -30.64
CA ALA A 189 -3.74 9.98 -29.86
C ALA A 189 -3.11 11.34 -30.14
N GLU A 190 -2.40 11.86 -29.14
CA GLU A 190 -1.72 13.16 -29.20
C GLU A 190 -0.28 13.01 -28.73
N ILE A 191 0.61 13.84 -29.27
CA ILE A 191 1.98 13.94 -28.77
C ILE A 191 2.01 15.05 -27.73
N GLU A 192 2.45 14.71 -26.52
CA GLU A 192 2.55 15.62 -25.38
C GLU A 192 3.96 15.59 -24.77
N GLY A 193 4.29 16.59 -23.95
CA GLY A 193 5.57 16.68 -23.22
C GLY A 193 6.67 17.38 -24.03
N GLU A 194 7.25 18.44 -23.45
CA GLU A 194 8.34 19.18 -24.10
C GLU A 194 9.69 18.49 -23.90
N SER A 195 9.99 18.09 -22.66
CA SER A 195 11.28 17.44 -22.33
C SER A 195 11.22 15.93 -22.53
N VAL A 196 10.04 15.34 -22.32
CA VAL A 196 9.79 13.91 -22.50
C VAL A 196 8.61 13.73 -23.46
N PRO A 197 8.87 13.72 -24.79
CA PRO A 197 7.81 13.55 -25.76
C PRO A 197 7.16 12.17 -25.62
N ALA A 198 5.84 12.15 -25.52
CA ALA A 198 5.05 10.95 -25.37
C ALA A 198 3.86 10.95 -26.32
N TRP A 199 3.64 9.83 -27.01
CA TRP A 199 2.45 9.58 -27.80
C TRP A 199 1.39 8.94 -26.91
N VAL A 200 0.34 9.68 -26.58
CA VAL A 200 -0.66 9.33 -25.57
C VAL A 200 -1.95 8.90 -26.25
N VAL A 201 -2.43 7.69 -25.96
CA VAL A 201 -3.73 7.23 -26.44
C VAL A 201 -4.81 7.83 -25.55
N LYS A 202 -5.74 8.59 -26.15
CA LYS A 202 -6.87 9.25 -25.48
C LYS A 202 -8.22 8.61 -25.80
N GLY A 203 -8.25 7.70 -26.77
CA GLY A 203 -9.47 7.07 -27.25
C GLY A 203 -9.20 6.11 -28.40
N MET A 204 -10.24 5.39 -28.79
CA MET A 204 -10.26 4.55 -29.99
C MET A 204 -11.49 4.92 -30.81
N ARG A 205 -11.38 4.90 -32.14
CA ARG A 205 -12.49 5.15 -33.06
C ARG A 205 -12.53 4.10 -34.17
N GLN A 206 -13.67 3.99 -34.85
CA GLN A 206 -13.83 3.03 -35.94
C GLN A 206 -12.85 3.33 -37.08
N ALA A 207 -12.16 2.29 -37.53
CA ALA A 207 -11.23 2.31 -38.66
C ALA A 207 -11.77 1.47 -39.83
N PRO A 208 -11.32 1.74 -41.06
CA PRO A 208 -11.55 0.85 -42.19
C PRO A 208 -10.80 -0.48 -42.01
N THR A 209 -11.27 -1.52 -42.70
CA THR A 209 -10.62 -2.84 -42.69
C THR A 209 -9.22 -2.78 -43.30
N PRO A 210 -8.16 -3.19 -42.57
CA PRO A 210 -6.80 -3.23 -43.09
C PRO A 210 -6.60 -4.33 -44.13
N SER A 211 -5.60 -4.16 -45.00
CA SER A 211 -5.25 -5.13 -46.05
C SER A 211 -4.43 -6.33 -45.56
N ALA A 212 -3.68 -6.17 -44.47
CA ALA A 212 -2.82 -7.22 -43.92
C ALA A 212 -2.83 -7.19 -42.39
N LEU A 213 -3.27 -8.28 -41.77
CA LEU A 213 -3.36 -8.42 -40.31
C LEU A 213 -2.26 -9.35 -39.80
N LYS A 214 -1.71 -9.00 -38.64
CA LYS A 214 -0.79 -9.82 -37.84
C LYS A 214 -1.46 -10.20 -36.53
N ASP A 215 -1.11 -11.37 -35.99
CA ASP A 215 -1.61 -11.81 -34.69
C ASP A 215 -1.09 -10.91 -33.58
N LEU A 216 -1.98 -10.52 -32.66
CA LEU A 216 -1.64 -9.73 -31.49
C LEU A 216 -1.54 -10.67 -30.27
N PRO A 217 -0.36 -10.78 -29.64
CA PRO A 217 -0.21 -11.48 -28.36
C PRO A 217 -1.14 -10.96 -27.27
N SER A 218 -1.64 -11.86 -26.41
CA SER A 218 -2.61 -11.52 -25.37
C SER A 218 -2.07 -10.53 -24.34
N VAL A 219 -2.81 -9.44 -24.14
CA VAL A 219 -2.56 -8.47 -23.06
C VAL A 219 -2.91 -9.11 -21.71
N MET A 220 -4.01 -9.87 -21.67
CA MET A 220 -4.49 -10.54 -20.48
C MET A 220 -3.50 -11.60 -19.98
N GLU A 221 -2.82 -12.33 -20.87
CA GLU A 221 -1.74 -13.23 -20.51
C GLU A 221 -0.58 -12.48 -19.83
N ALA A 222 -0.21 -11.31 -20.35
CA ALA A 222 0.86 -10.49 -19.77
C ALA A 222 0.48 -9.91 -18.39
N GLU A 223 -0.78 -9.54 -18.21
CA GLU A 223 -1.35 -9.12 -16.92
C GLU A 223 -1.33 -10.28 -15.91
N ASN A 224 -1.93 -11.42 -16.26
CA ASN A 224 -2.07 -12.58 -15.38
C ASN A 224 -0.73 -13.23 -15.01
N SER A 225 0.28 -13.14 -15.88
CA SER A 225 1.64 -13.62 -15.61
C SER A 225 2.47 -12.65 -14.76
N GLY A 226 1.90 -11.51 -14.40
CA GLY A 226 2.48 -10.48 -13.56
C GLY A 226 3.54 -9.59 -14.23
N TRP A 227 3.63 -9.64 -15.56
CA TRP A 227 4.60 -8.88 -16.34
C TRP A 227 4.12 -7.48 -16.71
N LEU A 228 2.80 -7.32 -16.87
CA LEU A 228 2.14 -6.05 -17.17
C LEU A 228 1.51 -5.50 -15.89
N LEU A 229 1.88 -4.28 -15.55
CA LEU A 229 1.22 -3.52 -14.49
C LEU A 229 -0.12 -3.01 -14.99
N SER A 230 -1.21 -3.36 -14.31
CA SER A 230 -2.51 -2.73 -14.54
C SER A 230 -2.44 -1.23 -14.21
N PRO A 231 -3.35 -0.39 -14.73
CA PRO A 231 -3.36 1.05 -14.42
C PRO A 231 -3.41 1.31 -12.90
N ARG A 232 -4.16 0.48 -12.15
CA ARG A 232 -4.24 0.59 -10.70
C ARG A 232 -2.91 0.26 -10.02
N GLN A 233 -2.23 -0.80 -10.46
CA GLN A 233 -0.91 -1.17 -9.95
C GLN A 233 0.14 -0.11 -10.25
N ALA A 234 0.16 0.43 -11.47
CA ALA A 234 1.08 1.49 -11.87
C ALA A 234 0.84 2.79 -11.07
N LEU A 235 -0.42 3.17 -10.86
CA LEU A 235 -0.76 4.32 -10.03
C LEU A 235 -0.34 4.12 -8.58
N ARG A 236 -0.51 2.92 -8.02
CA ARG A 236 -0.03 2.56 -6.68
C ARG A 236 1.50 2.69 -6.59
N GLU A 237 2.24 2.10 -7.53
CA GLU A 237 3.71 2.24 -7.56
C GLU A 237 4.15 3.72 -7.61
N VAL A 238 3.42 4.57 -8.32
CA VAL A 238 3.70 6.01 -8.37
C VAL A 238 3.38 6.68 -7.04
N LYS A 239 2.27 6.34 -6.38
CA LYS A 239 1.87 6.90 -5.07
C LYS A 239 2.78 6.49 -3.92
N GLU A 240 3.35 5.29 -3.97
CA GLU A 240 4.27 4.78 -2.93
C GLU A 240 5.62 5.51 -2.91
N ARG A 241 5.91 6.35 -3.91
CA ARG A 241 7.16 7.10 -4.01
C ARG A 241 7.01 8.53 -3.53
N GLU A 242 8.10 9.03 -2.95
CA GLU A 242 8.25 10.44 -2.67
C GLU A 242 8.66 11.19 -3.94
N TRP A 243 7.84 12.15 -4.35
CA TRP A 243 8.12 13.03 -5.48
C TRP A 243 8.46 14.41 -4.96
N ARG A 244 9.48 15.03 -5.55
CA ARG A 244 9.92 16.38 -5.23
C ARG A 244 9.84 17.25 -6.48
N ASP A 245 9.29 18.46 -6.33
CA ASP A 245 9.27 19.42 -7.42
C ASP A 245 10.62 20.15 -7.61
N VAL A 246 10.65 21.11 -8.54
CA VAL A 246 11.84 21.91 -8.85
C VAL A 246 12.30 22.76 -7.66
N GLU A 247 11.40 23.09 -6.73
CA GLU A 247 11.65 23.83 -5.50
C GLU A 247 11.98 22.92 -4.31
N ASN A 248 12.09 21.60 -4.56
CA ASN A 248 12.36 20.56 -3.57
C ASN A 248 11.21 20.31 -2.56
N SER A 249 10.00 20.77 -2.88
CA SER A 249 8.78 20.51 -2.08
C SER A 249 8.26 19.10 -2.36
N ILE A 250 7.77 18.43 -1.31
CA ILE A 250 7.15 17.10 -1.45
C ILE A 250 5.80 17.25 -2.15
N VAL A 251 5.62 16.52 -3.25
CA VAL A 251 4.39 16.47 -4.02
C VAL A 251 3.72 15.12 -3.81
N THR A 252 2.48 15.15 -3.34
CA THR A 252 1.66 13.94 -3.17
C THR A 252 0.80 13.72 -4.40
N VAL A 253 0.77 12.48 -4.90
CA VAL A 253 -0.06 12.08 -6.05
C VAL A 253 -1.50 11.88 -5.55
N PRO A 254 -2.48 12.63 -6.06
CA PRO A 254 -3.84 12.58 -5.54
C PRO A 254 -4.60 11.33 -6.01
N GLU A 255 -5.71 11.02 -5.34
CA GLU A 255 -6.56 9.87 -5.66
C GLU A 255 -7.20 9.96 -7.06
N ASN A 256 -7.50 11.17 -7.52
CA ASN A 256 -8.13 11.44 -8.81
C ASN A 256 -7.13 11.64 -9.96
N ALA A 257 -5.86 11.24 -9.80
CA ALA A 257 -4.88 11.34 -10.87
C ALA A 257 -5.33 10.53 -12.10
N SER A 258 -5.25 11.14 -13.28
CA SER A 258 -5.57 10.48 -14.54
C SER A 258 -4.42 9.57 -14.95
N ILE A 259 -4.72 8.37 -15.43
CA ILE A 259 -3.74 7.44 -15.98
C ILE A 259 -4.14 7.04 -17.40
N LEU A 260 -3.23 7.08 -18.37
CA LEU A 260 -3.50 6.69 -19.76
C LEU A 260 -2.33 5.90 -20.35
N PRO A 261 -2.56 4.95 -21.27
CA PRO A 261 -1.47 4.26 -21.95
C PRO A 261 -0.81 5.20 -22.95
N CYS A 262 0.51 5.10 -23.04
CA CYS A 262 1.31 5.95 -23.92
C CYS A 262 2.58 5.24 -24.39
N VAL A 263 3.27 5.88 -25.33
CA VAL A 263 4.63 5.54 -25.73
C VAL A 263 5.53 6.72 -25.39
N VAL A 264 6.51 6.49 -24.52
CA VAL A 264 7.49 7.51 -24.14
C VAL A 264 8.68 7.41 -25.08
N HIS A 265 9.09 8.54 -25.64
CA HIS A 265 10.26 8.66 -26.50
C HIS A 265 11.42 9.20 -25.68
N THR A 266 12.49 8.42 -25.59
CA THR A 266 13.72 8.78 -24.89
C THR A 266 14.90 8.75 -25.86
N SER A 267 16.06 9.25 -25.44
CA SER A 267 17.30 9.17 -26.23
C SER A 267 17.77 7.74 -26.50
N VAL A 268 17.32 6.76 -25.69
CA VAL A 268 17.75 5.36 -25.75
C VAL A 268 16.70 4.43 -26.35
N GLY A 269 15.49 4.92 -26.63
CA GLY A 269 14.44 4.11 -27.24
C GLY A 269 13.02 4.62 -26.99
N ARG A 270 12.07 3.82 -27.46
CA ARG A 270 10.63 4.02 -27.28
C ARG A 270 10.09 2.94 -26.38
N PHE A 271 9.28 3.32 -25.41
CA PHE A 271 8.77 2.40 -24.39
C PHE A 271 7.28 2.58 -24.18
N VAL A 272 6.55 1.47 -24.15
CA VAL A 272 5.16 1.48 -23.67
C VAL A 272 5.14 1.79 -22.18
N ALA A 273 4.31 2.75 -21.79
CA ALA A 273 4.28 3.32 -20.47
C ALA A 273 2.86 3.76 -20.08
N TRP A 274 2.69 4.03 -18.80
CA TRP A 274 1.54 4.72 -18.26
C TRP A 274 1.88 6.19 -18.03
N ARG A 275 1.05 7.09 -18.55
CA ARG A 275 1.08 8.52 -18.26
C ARG A 275 0.13 8.80 -17.10
N VAL A 276 0.69 9.15 -15.95
CA VAL A 276 -0.02 9.61 -14.75
C VAL A 276 0.03 11.14 -14.70
N SER A 277 -1.12 11.81 -14.60
CA SER A 277 -1.18 13.28 -14.58
C SER A 277 -2.24 13.80 -13.62
N TRP A 278 -1.91 14.88 -12.93
CA TRP A 278 -2.81 15.66 -12.09
C TRP A 278 -2.32 17.11 -12.09
N GLU A 279 -3.25 18.07 -12.05
CA GLU A 279 -2.94 19.50 -12.07
C GLU A 279 -1.94 19.83 -13.20
N ASN A 280 -0.74 20.32 -12.84
CA ASN A 280 0.34 20.69 -13.77
C ASN A 280 1.49 19.68 -13.80
N TYR A 281 1.31 18.50 -13.19
CA TYR A 281 2.32 17.45 -13.08
C TYR A 281 2.00 16.27 -14.01
N THR A 282 3.07 15.68 -14.55
CA THR A 282 2.98 14.46 -15.37
C THR A 282 4.16 13.57 -15.03
N ILE A 283 3.86 12.30 -14.78
CA ILE A 283 4.82 11.23 -14.56
C ILE A 283 4.53 10.15 -15.59
N TYR A 284 5.56 9.73 -16.28
CA TYR A 284 5.53 8.51 -17.07
C TYR A 284 6.14 7.38 -16.25
N THR A 285 5.43 6.27 -16.12
CA THR A 285 5.91 5.06 -15.46
C THR A 285 5.81 3.86 -16.38
N ARG A 286 6.66 2.86 -16.18
CA ARG A 286 6.64 1.60 -16.94
C ARG A 286 5.26 0.95 -16.93
N ALA A 287 4.84 0.43 -18.08
CA ALA A 287 3.70 -0.48 -18.16
C ALA A 287 4.12 -1.94 -17.93
N LEU A 288 5.30 -2.34 -18.43
CA LEU A 288 5.83 -3.69 -18.30
C LEU A 288 7.05 -3.72 -17.38
N LEU A 289 7.23 -4.82 -16.66
CA LEU A 289 8.43 -5.08 -15.89
C LEU A 289 9.62 -5.34 -16.83
N TRP A 290 10.80 -4.83 -16.46
CA TRP A 290 12.02 -5.05 -17.24
C TRP A 290 12.56 -6.47 -17.04
N TRP A 291 12.90 -7.16 -18.14
CA TRP A 291 13.45 -8.50 -18.06
C TRP A 291 14.94 -8.49 -17.72
N TRP A 292 15.29 -8.98 -16.54
CA TRP A 292 16.66 -8.97 -16.04
C TRP A 292 17.70 -9.74 -16.89
N LYS A 293 17.28 -10.68 -17.76
CA LYS A 293 18.18 -11.41 -18.66
C LYS A 293 18.45 -10.68 -19.98
N GLU A 294 17.82 -9.53 -20.23
CA GLU A 294 18.04 -8.77 -21.47
C GLU A 294 19.13 -7.71 -21.30
N ASN A 295 19.95 -7.53 -22.34
CA ASN A 295 20.98 -6.50 -22.39
C ASN A 295 20.46 -5.17 -23.00
N LEU A 296 19.14 -5.01 -23.09
CA LEU A 296 18.49 -3.82 -23.63
C LEU A 296 18.07 -2.89 -22.50
N THR A 297 18.08 -1.58 -22.78
CA THR A 297 17.65 -0.57 -21.81
C THR A 297 16.18 -0.77 -21.44
N GLY A 298 15.91 -0.75 -20.13
CA GLY A 298 14.56 -0.72 -19.58
C GLY A 298 14.04 0.70 -19.38
N PHE A 299 12.73 0.82 -19.14
CA PHE A 299 12.10 2.06 -18.72
C PHE A 299 11.55 1.88 -17.32
N VAL A 300 11.68 2.91 -16.48
CA VAL A 300 11.21 2.87 -15.09
C VAL A 300 10.31 4.08 -14.82
N TYR A 301 10.88 5.30 -14.85
CA TYR A 301 10.14 6.55 -14.72
C TYR A 301 10.75 7.67 -15.56
N SER A 302 9.92 8.66 -15.90
CA SER A 302 10.36 9.96 -16.40
C SER A 302 9.34 11.04 -16.03
N SER A 303 9.80 12.26 -15.75
CA SER A 303 8.93 13.41 -15.46
C SER A 303 9.64 14.70 -15.82
N ASP A 304 8.88 15.71 -16.25
CA ASP A 304 9.42 17.03 -16.59
C ASP A 304 9.69 17.88 -15.34
N LYS A 305 8.80 17.81 -14.34
CA LYS A 305 8.78 18.74 -13.19
C LYS A 305 9.00 18.06 -11.85
N LEU A 306 9.05 16.73 -11.82
CA LEU A 306 9.21 15.96 -10.59
C LEU A 306 10.48 15.12 -10.64
N ARG A 307 11.12 15.00 -9.48
CA ARG A 307 12.26 14.11 -9.23
C ARG A 307 11.90 13.12 -8.15
N LEU A 308 12.50 11.93 -8.22
CA LEU A 308 12.45 10.98 -7.12
C LEU A 308 13.20 11.58 -5.93
N GLY A 309 12.58 11.59 -4.74
CA GLY A 309 13.20 11.95 -3.47
C GLY A 309 14.07 10.85 -2.88
#